data_AF-A0AA88X583-F1
#
_entry.id   AF-A0AA88X583-F1
#
_cell.length_a   1.000
_cell.length_b   1.000
_cell.length_c   1.000
_cell.angle_alpha   90.00
_cell.angle_beta   90.00
_cell.angle_gamma   90.00
#
_symmetry.space_group_name_H-M   'P 1'
#
loop_
_entity.id
_entity.type
_entity.pdbx_description
1 polymer ?
#
loop_
_entity_poly.entity_id
_entity_poly.type
_entity_poly.pdbx_seq_one_letter_code
_entity_poly.pdbx_strand_id
1 'polypeptide(L)'
;AASSIFHDFCTTAAVEIPAVIVSVDYRLAPEHRLPAAYDDCLDALHWINSSNEDWLTKYADFSSCFLMGTSAGGNIAYHVGLRAAACVEDLTRLKIRGLISHHPYFGGASRTQSETRLAINKTLPLSANDLMWELALPVGVDRDHEYCNPMVGGGPSEIWDEIRVGWRVLVIGCDGDPLMDRQVELVKVLGEKGVKVVVNIGSYYDQSRDMSDQTTDPYAYIGMVRNPDGSVTRNPLRIPNTPATYDPTLPSPAFTKDIPINQSSNTWLRIFLPRETHDSPSPAKLPLVVYYHGGGFVLCSAASSMFHDFCTTAAVEIPAVIVSVEYRLAPEHRLPAAYDDCLEALHWLASSNDEWLTKYADFSSCFLMGSSAGGNIAYHVGLRAAKCVDDLTRLKIEGLILHHAYFGGASRTQSETRLAINKTLPLRVNDLMWELGLPVGVDRDHEYCNPTVGGGPSGIWDEIRVLGWRVLVIGCDGDPLIDRQVELVKALEGKGVNVVGKFGEGDYHGVEIMEPAKAGPLCVVIKEFITA
;
A
#
# COMPACT_ATOMS: atom_id res chain seq x y z
N ALA A 1 -30.81 -8.53 8.50
CA ALA A 1 -30.50 -7.31 7.70
C ALA A 1 -29.10 -7.50 7.14
N ALA A 2 -28.88 -7.16 5.87
CA ALA A 2 -27.57 -7.34 5.24
C ALA A 2 -26.50 -6.50 5.98
N SER A 3 -25.31 -7.08 6.19
CA SER A 3 -24.16 -6.37 6.76
C SER A 3 -23.70 -5.28 5.80
N SER A 4 -23.55 -4.04 6.28
CA SER A 4 -23.08 -2.91 5.47
C SER A 4 -21.68 -3.16 4.89
N ILE A 5 -20.78 -3.75 5.68
CA ILE A 5 -19.40 -4.04 5.29
C ILE A 5 -19.36 -4.98 4.07
N PHE A 6 -20.17 -6.04 4.07
CA PHE A 6 -20.21 -6.98 2.95
C PHE A 6 -21.02 -6.47 1.77
N HIS A 7 -22.02 -5.61 2.02
CA HIS A 7 -22.74 -4.90 0.96
C HIS A 7 -21.80 -3.98 0.17
N ASP A 8 -21.01 -3.17 0.87
CA ASP A 8 -20.06 -2.25 0.26
C ASP A 8 -19.00 -3.03 -0.54
N PHE A 9 -18.45 -4.10 0.05
CA PHE A 9 -17.51 -4.99 -0.64
C PHE A 9 -18.09 -5.56 -1.94
N CYS A 10 -19.28 -6.15 -1.91
CA CYS A 10 -19.90 -6.73 -3.09
C CYS A 10 -20.24 -5.67 -4.15
N THR A 11 -20.58 -4.45 -3.72
CA THR A 11 -20.89 -3.34 -4.62
C THR A 11 -19.63 -2.84 -5.32
N THR A 12 -18.53 -2.65 -4.58
CA THR A 12 -17.23 -2.32 -5.17
C THR A 12 -16.75 -3.44 -6.10
N ALA A 13 -16.86 -4.70 -5.68
CA ALA A 13 -16.47 -5.83 -6.52
C ALA A 13 -17.26 -5.89 -7.84
N ALA A 14 -18.56 -5.55 -7.82
CA ALA A 14 -19.38 -5.49 -9.03
C ALA A 14 -19.00 -4.35 -9.99
N VAL A 15 -18.32 -3.31 -9.51
CA VAL A 15 -17.80 -2.22 -10.34
C VAL A 15 -16.45 -2.59 -10.93
N GLU A 16 -15.56 -3.17 -10.12
CA GLU A 16 -14.16 -3.44 -10.48
C GLU A 16 -13.99 -4.75 -11.27
N ILE A 17 -14.85 -5.73 -11.02
CA ILE A 17 -14.81 -7.04 -11.67
C ILE A 17 -15.96 -7.07 -12.68
N PRO A 18 -15.70 -7.38 -13.97
CA PRO A 18 -16.75 -7.51 -14.99
C PRO A 18 -17.54 -8.82 -14.79
N ALA A 19 -18.23 -8.93 -13.65
CA ALA A 19 -18.99 -10.09 -13.21
C ALA A 19 -20.27 -9.68 -12.47
N VAL A 20 -21.30 -10.52 -12.58
CA VAL A 20 -22.48 -10.40 -11.72
C VAL A 20 -22.15 -11.01 -10.36
N ILE A 21 -22.27 -10.22 -9.29
CA ILE A 21 -22.01 -10.66 -7.92
C ILE A 21 -23.31 -11.11 -7.26
N VAL A 22 -23.36 -12.38 -6.82
CA VAL A 22 -24.47 -12.92 -6.03
C VAL A 22 -23.97 -13.15 -4.61
N SER A 23 -24.47 -12.35 -3.66
CA SER A 23 -24.18 -12.52 -2.24
C SER A 23 -25.21 -13.45 -1.62
N VAL A 24 -24.77 -14.56 -1.03
CA VAL A 24 -25.64 -15.57 -0.43
C VAL A 24 -25.71 -15.34 1.08
N ASP A 25 -26.94 -15.23 1.60
CA ASP A 25 -27.19 -15.26 3.05
C ASP A 25 -27.37 -16.72 3.49
N TYR A 26 -26.93 -17.05 4.70
CA TYR A 26 -26.95 -18.41 5.22
C TYR A 26 -27.19 -18.43 6.72
N ARG A 27 -27.67 -19.56 7.24
CA ARG A 27 -27.92 -19.72 8.67
C ARG A 27 -26.62 -19.74 9.46
N LEU A 28 -26.61 -18.98 10.57
CA LEU A 28 -25.44 -18.82 11.42
C LEU A 28 -25.40 -19.83 12.55
N ALA A 29 -24.18 -20.19 12.94
CA ALA A 29 -23.91 -20.88 14.20
C ALA A 29 -24.00 -19.89 15.39
N PRO A 30 -24.31 -20.36 16.62
CA PRO A 30 -24.47 -21.76 17.03
C PRO A 30 -25.86 -22.37 16.81
N GLU A 31 -26.87 -21.58 16.46
CA GLU A 31 -28.25 -22.05 16.25
C GLU A 31 -28.31 -23.08 15.11
N HIS A 32 -27.48 -22.88 14.09
CA HIS A 32 -27.32 -23.76 12.95
C HIS A 32 -25.83 -24.06 12.71
N ARG A 33 -25.31 -25.05 13.44
CA ARG A 33 -23.94 -25.57 13.27
C ARG A 33 -23.72 -26.11 11.86
N LEU A 34 -22.46 -26.15 11.44
CA LEU A 34 -22.04 -26.79 10.18
C LEU A 34 -22.54 -28.25 10.16
N PRO A 35 -23.06 -28.75 9.02
CA PRO A 35 -22.92 -28.19 7.67
C PRO A 35 -24.02 -27.21 7.21
N ALA A 36 -24.90 -26.70 8.08
CA ALA A 36 -26.08 -25.92 7.66
C ALA A 36 -25.76 -24.77 6.69
N ALA A 37 -24.69 -24.00 6.93
CA ALA A 37 -24.25 -22.94 6.04
C ALA A 37 -23.78 -23.45 4.66
N TYR A 38 -23.16 -24.63 4.60
CA TYR A 38 -22.77 -25.24 3.33
C TYR A 38 -23.99 -25.70 2.53
N ASP A 39 -24.99 -26.24 3.21
CA ASP A 39 -26.23 -26.70 2.59
C ASP A 39 -27.02 -25.50 2.04
N ASP A 40 -27.16 -24.42 2.81
CA ASP A 40 -27.84 -23.19 2.38
C ASP A 40 -27.15 -22.56 1.15
N CYS A 41 -25.81 -22.55 1.12
CA CYS A 41 -25.05 -22.05 -0.02
C CYS A 41 -25.10 -22.98 -1.25
N LEU A 42 -25.22 -24.29 -1.05
CA LEU A 42 -25.43 -25.23 -2.15
C LEU A 42 -26.84 -25.10 -2.74
N ASP A 43 -27.86 -24.92 -1.89
CA ASP A 43 -29.24 -24.62 -2.31
C ASP A 43 -29.30 -23.34 -3.16
N ALA A 44 -28.53 -22.31 -2.79
CA ALA A 44 -28.40 -21.10 -3.58
C ALA A 44 -27.81 -21.37 -4.98
N LEU A 45 -26.83 -22.28 -5.11
CA LEU A 45 -26.30 -22.68 -6.41
C LEU A 45 -27.34 -23.42 -7.26
N HIS A 46 -28.12 -24.33 -6.68
CA HIS A 46 -29.22 -25.00 -7.37
C HIS A 46 -30.32 -24.02 -7.79
N TRP A 47 -30.64 -23.03 -6.94
CA TRP A 47 -31.54 -21.96 -7.29
C TRP A 47 -31.00 -21.15 -8.47
N ILE A 48 -29.75 -20.67 -8.44
CA ILE A 48 -29.12 -19.95 -9.57
C ILE A 48 -29.17 -20.78 -10.86
N ASN A 49 -28.84 -22.07 -10.78
CA ASN A 49 -28.83 -22.98 -11.92
C ASN A 49 -30.23 -23.15 -12.56
N SER A 50 -31.27 -23.16 -11.73
CA SER A 50 -32.67 -23.33 -12.15
C SER A 50 -33.43 -22.01 -12.38
N SER A 51 -32.86 -20.88 -11.96
CA SER A 51 -33.54 -19.59 -11.88
C SER A 51 -33.84 -18.99 -13.25
N ASN A 52 -35.04 -18.43 -13.38
CA ASN A 52 -35.48 -17.65 -14.54
C ASN A 52 -35.63 -16.16 -14.20
N GLU A 53 -34.95 -15.68 -13.15
CA GLU A 53 -34.92 -14.25 -12.86
C GLU A 53 -34.38 -13.47 -14.06
N ASP A 54 -35.20 -12.56 -14.59
CA ASP A 54 -34.95 -11.85 -15.85
C ASP A 54 -33.60 -11.14 -15.84
N TRP A 55 -33.27 -10.48 -14.73
CA TRP A 55 -32.02 -9.75 -14.57
C TRP A 55 -30.81 -10.68 -14.58
N LEU A 56 -30.86 -11.80 -13.84
CA LEU A 56 -29.76 -12.75 -13.77
C LEU A 56 -29.55 -13.43 -15.12
N THR A 57 -30.64 -13.83 -15.79
CA THR A 57 -30.59 -14.45 -17.12
C THR A 57 -30.07 -13.50 -18.19
N LYS A 58 -30.35 -12.20 -18.06
CA LYS A 58 -29.90 -11.18 -19.02
C LYS A 58 -28.43 -10.81 -18.89
N TYR A 59 -27.89 -10.75 -17.67
CA TYR A 59 -26.57 -10.17 -17.42
C TYR A 59 -25.50 -11.17 -16.97
N ALA A 60 -25.85 -12.35 -16.44
CA ALA A 60 -24.87 -13.32 -15.97
C ALA A 60 -24.45 -14.32 -17.05
N ASP A 61 -23.15 -14.61 -17.14
CA ASP A 61 -22.61 -15.73 -17.92
C ASP A 61 -22.59 -17.01 -17.08
N PHE A 62 -23.61 -17.85 -17.25
CA PHE A 62 -23.72 -19.13 -16.56
C PHE A 62 -22.65 -20.14 -16.97
N SER A 63 -21.92 -19.90 -18.07
CA SER A 63 -20.82 -20.77 -18.50
C SER A 63 -19.51 -20.53 -17.74
N SER A 64 -19.48 -19.50 -16.89
CA SER A 64 -18.31 -19.07 -16.13
C SER A 64 -18.68 -18.56 -14.73
N CYS A 65 -18.83 -19.47 -13.78
CA CYS A 65 -19.10 -19.17 -12.37
C CYS A 65 -17.86 -19.38 -11.49
N PHE A 66 -17.63 -18.49 -10.52
CA PHE A 66 -16.59 -18.64 -9.51
C PHE A 66 -17.23 -18.56 -8.12
N LEU A 67 -16.85 -19.45 -7.21
CA LEU A 67 -17.24 -19.34 -5.80
C LEU A 67 -16.17 -18.54 -5.07
N MET A 68 -16.57 -17.51 -4.33
CA MET A 68 -15.66 -16.64 -3.62
C MET A 68 -16.11 -16.47 -2.18
N GLY A 69 -15.14 -16.40 -1.27
CA GLY A 69 -15.42 -15.99 0.10
C GLY A 69 -14.18 -15.54 0.86
N THR A 70 -14.43 -14.76 1.93
CA THR A 70 -13.41 -14.25 2.85
C THR A 70 -13.56 -14.88 4.23
N SER A 71 -12.47 -15.26 4.89
CA SER A 71 -12.49 -15.85 6.23
C SER A 71 -13.44 -17.08 6.30
N ALA A 72 -14.45 -17.09 7.16
CA ALA A 72 -15.46 -18.14 7.23
C ALA A 72 -16.18 -18.36 5.88
N GLY A 73 -16.40 -17.29 5.10
CA GLY A 73 -16.91 -17.41 3.74
C GLY A 73 -15.95 -18.14 2.80
N GLY A 74 -14.64 -18.02 2.99
CA GLY A 74 -13.64 -18.76 2.21
C GLY A 74 -13.66 -20.26 2.53
N ASN A 75 -13.87 -20.61 3.80
CA ASN A 75 -14.12 -21.99 4.24
C ASN A 75 -15.43 -22.55 3.63
N ILE A 76 -16.51 -21.78 3.67
CA ILE A 76 -17.79 -22.14 3.03
C ILE A 76 -17.62 -22.33 1.52
N ALA A 77 -16.99 -21.38 0.82
CA ALA A 77 -16.76 -21.47 -0.63
C ALA A 77 -15.96 -22.72 -1.00
N TYR A 78 -14.96 -23.09 -0.20
CA TYR A 78 -14.21 -24.33 -0.36
C TYR A 78 -15.10 -25.58 -0.22
N HIS A 79 -15.85 -25.67 0.88
CA HIS A 79 -16.69 -26.83 1.20
C HIS A 79 -17.92 -26.96 0.29
N VAL A 80 -18.48 -25.85 -0.17
CA VAL A 80 -19.54 -25.81 -1.19
C VAL A 80 -18.99 -26.20 -2.55
N GLY A 81 -17.77 -25.74 -2.90
CA GLY A 81 -17.09 -26.14 -4.13
C GLY A 81 -16.87 -27.65 -4.23
N LEU A 82 -16.45 -28.28 -3.13
CA LEU A 82 -16.32 -29.74 -3.05
C LEU A 82 -17.66 -30.46 -3.26
N ARG A 83 -18.73 -29.98 -2.62
CA ARG A 83 -20.07 -30.56 -2.79
C ARG A 83 -20.61 -30.37 -4.20
N ALA A 84 -20.42 -29.18 -4.78
CA ALA A 84 -20.86 -28.85 -6.13
C ALA A 84 -20.12 -29.67 -7.20
N ALA A 85 -18.85 -30.01 -6.96
CA ALA A 85 -18.10 -30.94 -7.82
C ALA A 85 -18.73 -32.35 -7.77
N ALA A 86 -19.07 -32.83 -6.58
CA ALA A 86 -19.70 -34.14 -6.38
C ALA A 86 -21.13 -34.24 -6.94
N CYS A 87 -21.83 -33.12 -7.15
CA CYS A 87 -23.16 -33.06 -7.78
C CYS A 87 -23.18 -32.30 -9.12
N VAL A 88 -22.08 -32.31 -9.87
CA VAL A 88 -21.97 -31.55 -11.14
C VAL A 88 -23.05 -31.88 -12.17
N GLU A 89 -23.58 -33.11 -12.15
CA GLU A 89 -24.69 -33.54 -13.03
C GLU A 89 -25.99 -32.76 -12.77
N ASP A 90 -26.19 -32.26 -11.55
CA ASP A 90 -27.36 -31.46 -11.17
C ASP A 90 -27.21 -29.98 -11.58
N LEU A 91 -25.98 -29.52 -11.89
CA LEU A 91 -25.64 -28.14 -12.26
C LEU A 91 -25.49 -27.99 -13.79
N THR A 92 -26.54 -28.35 -14.53
CA THR A 92 -26.52 -28.41 -16.01
C THR A 92 -26.34 -27.06 -16.72
N ARG A 93 -26.84 -25.96 -16.14
CA ARG A 93 -26.75 -24.60 -16.70
C ARG A 93 -25.53 -23.86 -16.16
N LEU A 94 -25.23 -24.02 -14.88
CA LEU A 94 -24.19 -23.28 -14.16
C LEU A 94 -22.85 -24.03 -14.15
N LYS A 95 -21.88 -23.55 -14.94
CA LYS A 95 -20.54 -24.12 -15.01
C LYS A 95 -19.58 -23.40 -14.06
N ILE A 96 -19.24 -24.06 -12.96
CA ILE A 96 -18.22 -23.57 -12.03
C ILE A 96 -16.83 -23.74 -12.67
N ARG A 97 -16.03 -22.68 -12.63
CA ARG A 97 -14.70 -22.56 -13.24
C ARG A 97 -13.60 -22.39 -12.22
N GLY A 98 -13.93 -22.12 -10.97
CA GLY A 98 -12.91 -21.88 -9.96
C GLY A 98 -13.42 -21.44 -8.61
N LEU A 99 -12.46 -21.38 -7.68
CA LEU A 99 -12.64 -20.99 -6.29
C LEU A 99 -11.69 -19.83 -5.98
N ILE A 100 -12.19 -18.82 -5.28
CA ILE A 100 -11.42 -17.70 -4.76
C ILE A 100 -11.54 -17.72 -3.25
N SER A 101 -10.51 -18.23 -2.58
CA SER A 101 -10.43 -18.31 -1.12
C SER A 101 -9.56 -17.17 -0.60
N HIS A 102 -10.19 -16.15 -0.03
CA HIS A 102 -9.51 -15.02 0.59
C HIS A 102 -9.37 -15.26 2.09
N HIS A 103 -8.14 -15.45 2.57
CA HIS A 103 -7.81 -15.75 3.96
C HIS A 103 -8.73 -16.83 4.57
N PRO A 104 -8.87 -18.01 3.92
CA PRO A 104 -9.91 -18.96 4.30
C PRO A 104 -9.73 -19.44 5.74
N TYR A 105 -10.83 -19.46 6.49
CA TYR A 105 -10.85 -19.79 7.91
C TYR A 105 -10.76 -21.30 8.11
N PHE A 106 -9.54 -21.80 8.23
CA PHE A 106 -9.24 -23.19 8.61
C PHE A 106 -8.52 -23.23 9.95
N GLY A 107 -8.60 -24.36 10.64
CA GLY A 107 -7.97 -24.55 11.94
C GLY A 107 -7.46 -25.97 12.11
N GLY A 108 -7.31 -26.37 13.37
CA GLY A 108 -6.86 -27.69 13.77
C GLY A 108 -6.71 -27.79 15.28
N ALA A 109 -6.77 -29.00 15.83
CA ALA A 109 -6.55 -29.20 17.26
C ALA A 109 -5.11 -28.83 17.64
N SER A 110 -4.14 -29.24 16.82
CA SER A 110 -2.72 -28.85 16.95
C SER A 110 -2.47 -27.48 16.32
N ARG A 111 -1.76 -26.58 17.02
CA ARG A 111 -1.45 -25.23 16.52
C ARG A 111 -0.33 -25.22 15.50
N THR A 112 -0.45 -24.36 14.50
CA THR A 112 0.66 -24.02 13.60
C THR A 112 1.62 -23.03 14.24
N GLN A 113 2.72 -22.72 13.54
CA GLN A 113 3.68 -21.71 13.98
C GLN A 113 3.05 -20.32 13.93
N SER A 114 2.29 -20.00 12.88
CA SER A 114 1.55 -18.74 12.74
C SER A 114 0.52 -18.56 13.85
N GLU A 115 -0.25 -19.59 14.19
CA GLU A 115 -1.25 -19.54 15.27
C GLU A 115 -0.58 -19.29 16.63
N THR A 116 0.56 -19.93 16.88
CA THR A 116 1.33 -19.76 18.12
C THR A 116 1.98 -18.38 18.19
N ARG A 117 2.60 -17.93 17.10
CA ARG A 117 3.25 -16.63 16.98
C ARG A 117 2.27 -15.47 17.14
N LEU A 118 1.04 -15.63 16.65
CA LEU A 118 -0.01 -14.60 16.64
C LEU A 118 -1.12 -14.90 17.66
N ALA A 119 -0.76 -15.55 18.79
CA ALA A 119 -1.74 -16.07 19.75
C ALA A 119 -2.70 -15.01 20.32
N ILE A 120 -2.22 -13.77 20.46
CA ILE A 120 -2.94 -12.62 21.01
C ILE A 120 -3.36 -11.60 19.93
N ASN A 121 -3.52 -12.05 18.69
CA ASN A 121 -3.97 -11.20 17.58
C ASN A 121 -5.25 -10.44 17.96
N LYS A 122 -5.32 -9.14 17.65
CA LYS A 122 -6.43 -8.27 18.07
C LYS A 122 -7.75 -8.58 17.35
N THR A 123 -7.67 -9.15 16.15
CA THR A 123 -8.83 -9.47 15.32
C THR A 123 -9.30 -10.91 15.56
N LEU A 124 -8.35 -11.85 15.67
CA LEU A 124 -8.62 -13.27 15.85
C LEU A 124 -7.68 -13.89 16.90
N PRO A 125 -7.87 -13.58 18.20
CA PRO A 125 -7.10 -14.22 19.26
C PRO A 125 -7.46 -15.70 19.38
N LEU A 126 -6.54 -16.55 19.87
CA LEU A 126 -6.76 -18.00 19.89
C LEU A 126 -7.99 -18.42 20.71
N SER A 127 -8.28 -17.71 21.79
CA SER A 127 -9.48 -17.97 22.61
C SER A 127 -10.77 -17.71 21.85
N ALA A 128 -10.82 -16.63 21.04
CA ALA A 128 -11.97 -16.35 20.19
C ALA A 128 -12.05 -17.35 19.03
N ASN A 129 -10.91 -17.70 18.42
CA ASN A 129 -10.82 -18.72 17.37
C ASN A 129 -11.37 -20.07 17.86
N ASP A 130 -11.01 -20.49 19.07
CA ASP A 130 -11.47 -21.75 19.65
C ASP A 130 -12.97 -21.73 19.93
N LEU A 131 -13.46 -20.65 20.52
CA LEU A 131 -14.88 -20.47 20.78
C LEU A 131 -15.68 -20.46 19.47
N MET A 132 -15.20 -19.76 18.43
CA MET A 132 -15.87 -19.72 17.12
C MET A 132 -15.98 -21.12 16.51
N TRP A 133 -14.91 -21.93 16.56
CA TRP A 133 -14.98 -23.30 16.09
C TRP A 133 -15.85 -24.21 16.97
N GLU A 134 -15.80 -24.05 18.29
CA GLU A 134 -16.68 -24.78 19.22
C GLU A 134 -18.16 -24.48 18.96
N LEU A 135 -18.49 -23.23 18.60
CA LEU A 135 -19.86 -22.82 18.26
C LEU A 135 -20.26 -23.30 16.86
N ALA A 136 -19.34 -23.35 15.91
CA ALA A 136 -19.62 -23.68 14.51
C ALA A 136 -19.67 -25.19 14.20
N LEU A 137 -18.81 -25.99 14.84
CA LEU A 137 -18.70 -27.43 14.55
C LEU A 137 -19.91 -28.24 15.05
N PRO A 138 -20.17 -29.44 14.52
CA PRO A 138 -21.09 -30.39 15.13
C PRO A 138 -20.82 -30.61 16.63
N VAL A 139 -21.86 -30.91 17.40
CA VAL A 139 -21.70 -31.15 18.84
C VAL A 139 -20.85 -32.41 19.06
N GLY A 140 -19.80 -32.29 19.89
CA GLY A 140 -18.97 -33.41 20.31
C GLY A 140 -17.79 -33.74 19.40
N VAL A 141 -17.56 -32.96 18.33
CA VAL A 141 -16.34 -33.09 17.50
C VAL A 141 -15.32 -32.03 17.89
N ASP A 142 -14.05 -32.34 17.66
CA ASP A 142 -12.95 -31.39 17.88
C ASP A 142 -12.57 -30.65 16.59
N ARG A 143 -11.52 -29.83 16.67
CA ARG A 143 -11.06 -28.97 15.58
C ARG A 143 -10.27 -29.73 14.50
N ASP A 144 -10.03 -31.03 14.64
CA ASP A 144 -9.51 -31.86 13.55
C ASP A 144 -10.62 -32.47 12.68
N HIS A 145 -11.88 -32.13 12.95
CA HIS A 145 -12.99 -32.38 12.02
C HIS A 145 -12.74 -31.70 10.67
N GLU A 146 -13.11 -32.37 9.56
CA GLU A 146 -12.85 -31.94 8.17
C GLU A 146 -13.36 -30.53 7.82
N TYR A 147 -14.37 -30.04 8.53
CA TYR A 147 -14.92 -28.69 8.36
C TYR A 147 -13.96 -27.61 8.85
N CYS A 148 -13.24 -27.88 9.94
CA CYS A 148 -12.23 -26.99 10.50
C CYS A 148 -10.87 -27.25 9.87
N ASN A 149 -10.46 -28.52 9.79
CA ASN A 149 -9.14 -28.94 9.36
C ASN A 149 -9.23 -29.90 8.16
N PRO A 150 -9.48 -29.38 6.94
CA PRO A 150 -9.62 -30.21 5.75
C PRO A 150 -8.30 -30.89 5.33
N MET A 151 -7.19 -30.67 6.03
CA MET A 151 -5.87 -31.21 5.70
C MET A 151 -5.50 -32.43 6.57
N VAL A 152 -6.25 -32.71 7.64
CA VAL A 152 -6.06 -33.91 8.47
C VAL A 152 -6.20 -35.17 7.62
N GLY A 153 -5.24 -36.09 7.76
CA GLY A 153 -5.23 -37.35 7.02
C GLY A 153 -4.78 -37.26 5.55
N GLY A 154 -4.18 -36.14 5.12
CA GLY A 154 -3.67 -35.96 3.75
C GLY A 154 -4.66 -35.29 2.78
N GLY A 155 -5.74 -34.71 3.31
CA GLY A 155 -6.81 -34.03 2.55
C GLY A 155 -7.80 -35.01 1.88
N PRO A 156 -8.94 -34.53 1.37
CA PRO A 156 -9.94 -35.37 0.70
C PRO A 156 -9.34 -36.07 -0.53
N SER A 157 -9.00 -37.35 -0.46
CA SER A 157 -8.19 -37.96 -1.51
C SER A 157 -8.91 -38.15 -2.84
N GLU A 158 -10.24 -38.25 -2.85
CA GLU A 158 -11.05 -38.64 -4.02
C GLU A 158 -11.76 -37.45 -4.71
N ILE A 159 -12.33 -36.50 -3.96
CA ILE A 159 -13.09 -35.36 -4.56
C ILE A 159 -12.18 -34.40 -5.34
N TRP A 160 -10.91 -34.26 -4.95
CA TRP A 160 -9.95 -33.45 -5.71
C TRP A 160 -9.66 -34.01 -7.10
N ASP A 161 -9.85 -35.31 -7.32
CA ASP A 161 -9.65 -35.93 -8.62
C ASP A 161 -10.73 -35.50 -9.63
N GLU A 162 -11.91 -35.10 -9.17
CA GLU A 162 -12.98 -34.50 -9.99
C GLU A 162 -12.71 -33.02 -10.31
N ILE A 163 -12.10 -32.28 -9.38
CA ILE A 163 -11.71 -30.87 -9.58
C ILE A 163 -10.53 -30.71 -10.57
N ARG A 164 -9.73 -31.78 -10.78
CA ARG A 164 -8.55 -31.80 -11.67
C ARG A 164 -8.81 -31.44 -13.15
N VAL A 165 -10.06 -31.43 -13.62
CA VAL A 165 -10.37 -31.31 -15.06
C VAL A 165 -10.48 -29.86 -15.57
N GLY A 166 -10.34 -28.84 -14.72
CA GLY A 166 -10.18 -27.47 -15.23
C GLY A 166 -10.49 -26.28 -14.32
N TRP A 167 -10.69 -26.47 -13.01
CA TRP A 167 -10.94 -25.34 -12.11
C TRP A 167 -9.65 -24.55 -11.84
N ARG A 168 -9.77 -23.23 -11.72
CA ARG A 168 -8.71 -22.34 -11.24
C ARG A 168 -8.95 -22.00 -9.79
N VAL A 169 -7.96 -22.23 -8.93
CA VAL A 169 -8.07 -21.88 -7.50
C VAL A 169 -7.12 -20.73 -7.20
N LEU A 170 -7.67 -19.65 -6.64
CA LEU A 170 -6.91 -18.52 -6.12
C LEU A 170 -7.01 -18.57 -4.60
N VAL A 171 -5.86 -18.72 -3.93
CA VAL A 171 -5.75 -18.58 -2.48
C VAL A 171 -5.00 -17.30 -2.20
N ILE A 172 -5.64 -16.39 -1.47
CA ILE A 172 -5.07 -15.11 -1.04
C ILE A 172 -4.81 -15.23 0.45
N GLY A 173 -3.57 -14.97 0.86
CA GLY A 173 -3.18 -14.96 2.26
C GLY A 173 -2.40 -13.71 2.64
N CYS A 174 -2.20 -13.51 3.94
CA CYS A 174 -1.47 -12.36 4.49
C CYS A 174 -0.57 -12.81 5.65
N ASP A 175 0.63 -12.25 5.71
CA ASP A 175 1.64 -12.56 6.75
C ASP A 175 1.20 -12.21 8.18
N GLY A 176 0.18 -11.34 8.33
CA GLY A 176 -0.43 -10.95 9.61
C GLY A 176 -1.62 -11.81 10.06
N ASP A 177 -2.01 -12.82 9.26
CA ASP A 177 -3.11 -13.72 9.60
C ASP A 177 -2.62 -14.87 10.51
N PRO A 178 -3.21 -15.10 11.71
CA PRO A 178 -2.90 -16.26 12.55
C PRO A 178 -3.01 -17.60 11.81
N LEU A 179 -3.83 -17.68 10.77
CA LEU A 179 -4.11 -18.89 10.01
C LEU A 179 -3.28 -19.01 8.72
N MET A 180 -2.29 -18.15 8.51
CA MET A 180 -1.46 -18.14 7.30
C MET A 180 -0.82 -19.51 7.00
N ASP A 181 -0.31 -20.21 8.00
CA ASP A 181 0.27 -21.55 7.78
C ASP A 181 -0.76 -22.56 7.24
N ARG A 182 -2.04 -22.44 7.63
CA ARG A 182 -3.14 -23.27 7.10
C ARG A 182 -3.40 -22.96 5.62
N GLN A 183 -3.28 -21.70 5.25
CA GLN A 183 -3.45 -21.24 3.86
C GLN A 183 -2.30 -21.75 3.00
N VAL A 184 -1.07 -21.70 3.52
CA VAL A 184 0.11 -22.28 2.87
C VAL A 184 -0.01 -23.80 2.73
N GLU A 185 -0.51 -24.48 3.76
CA GLU A 185 -0.76 -25.92 3.73
C GLU A 185 -1.79 -26.29 2.65
N LEU A 186 -2.90 -25.55 2.57
CA LEU A 186 -3.90 -25.71 1.50
C LEU A 186 -3.26 -25.55 0.11
N VAL A 187 -2.49 -24.47 -0.11
CA VAL A 187 -1.81 -24.22 -1.40
C VAL A 187 -0.90 -25.38 -1.75
N LYS A 188 -0.14 -25.91 -0.79
CA LYS A 188 0.77 -27.04 -0.99
C LYS A 188 0.01 -28.29 -1.39
N VAL A 189 -1.05 -28.65 -0.66
CA VAL A 189 -1.87 -29.84 -0.95
C VAL A 189 -2.52 -29.73 -2.33
N LEU A 190 -3.07 -28.57 -2.68
CA LEU A 190 -3.63 -28.32 -4.02
C LEU A 190 -2.57 -28.43 -5.13
N GLY A 191 -1.37 -27.90 -4.89
CA GLY A 191 -0.24 -27.99 -5.81
C GLY A 191 0.23 -29.44 -6.06
N GLU A 192 0.34 -30.25 -5.00
CA GLU A 192 0.67 -31.68 -5.09
C GLU A 192 -0.38 -32.47 -5.90
N LYS A 193 -1.64 -32.01 -5.89
CA LYS A 193 -2.75 -32.59 -6.68
C LYS A 193 -2.83 -32.06 -8.12
N GLY A 194 -1.95 -31.13 -8.50
CA GLY A 194 -1.88 -30.57 -9.86
C GLY A 194 -2.92 -29.47 -10.15
N VAL A 195 -3.58 -28.93 -9.12
CA VAL A 195 -4.49 -27.79 -9.27
C VAL A 195 -3.66 -26.53 -9.55
N LYS A 196 -4.06 -25.73 -10.55
CA LYS A 196 -3.41 -24.44 -10.81
C LYS A 196 -3.77 -23.46 -9.70
N VAL A 197 -2.85 -23.30 -8.76
CA VAL A 197 -2.97 -22.33 -7.66
C VAL A 197 -2.23 -21.04 -8.04
N VAL A 198 -2.93 -19.92 -7.97
CA VAL A 198 -2.29 -18.59 -7.97
C VAL A 198 -2.20 -18.15 -6.52
N VAL A 199 -0.99 -17.81 -6.08
CA VAL A 199 -0.71 -17.34 -4.72
C VAL A 199 -0.46 -15.84 -4.78
N ASN A 200 -1.31 -15.08 -4.10
CA ASN A 200 -1.05 -13.67 -3.83
C ASN A 200 -0.94 -13.50 -2.32
N ILE A 201 0.30 -13.44 -1.83
CA ILE A 201 0.59 -13.08 -0.45
C ILE A 201 0.87 -11.58 -0.47
N GLY A 202 -0.18 -10.79 -0.32
CA GLY A 202 -0.03 -9.35 -0.17
C GLY A 202 0.51 -9.04 1.22
N SER A 203 1.59 -8.28 1.31
CA SER A 203 1.91 -7.58 2.56
C SER A 203 0.98 -6.38 2.67
N TYR A 204 -0.25 -6.58 3.14
CA TYR A 204 -0.92 -5.48 3.83
C TYR A 204 0.01 -5.10 4.98
N TYR A 205 0.40 -3.83 5.05
CA TYR A 205 1.27 -3.32 6.10
C TYR A 205 0.77 -3.84 7.45
N ASP A 206 1.57 -4.71 8.05
CA ASP A 206 1.24 -5.45 9.26
C ASP A 206 1.15 -4.48 10.45
N GLN A 207 -0.04 -3.92 10.68
CA GLN A 207 -0.36 -3.18 11.90
C GLN A 207 -0.46 -4.12 13.13
N SER A 208 -0.29 -5.44 12.98
CA SER A 208 -0.44 -6.46 14.01
C SER A 208 0.86 -6.99 14.61
N ARG A 209 2.05 -6.54 14.16
CA ARG A 209 3.32 -6.88 14.83
C ARG A 209 3.24 -6.53 16.32
N ASP A 210 3.25 -7.56 17.16
CA ASP A 210 3.59 -7.44 18.57
C ASP A 210 5.10 -7.17 18.66
N MET A 211 5.44 -5.92 18.93
CA MET A 211 6.81 -5.42 18.95
C MET A 211 7.35 -5.26 20.37
N SER A 212 6.77 -6.00 21.33
CA SER A 212 7.45 -6.26 22.60
C SER A 212 8.75 -7.07 22.40
N ASP A 213 8.88 -7.76 21.27
CA ASP A 213 10.12 -8.46 20.91
C ASP A 213 11.16 -7.51 20.29
N GLN A 214 12.09 -7.08 21.13
CA GLN A 214 13.27 -6.28 20.74
C GLN A 214 14.27 -7.08 19.88
N THR A 215 14.03 -8.36 19.60
CA THR A 215 14.97 -9.25 18.89
C THR A 215 14.86 -9.21 17.36
N THR A 216 13.80 -8.64 16.77
CA THR A 216 13.66 -8.60 15.30
C THR A 216 14.67 -7.63 14.68
N ASP A 217 15.63 -8.22 13.95
CA ASP A 217 16.65 -7.56 13.14
C ASP A 217 16.07 -6.38 12.32
N PRO A 218 16.60 -5.15 12.48
CA PRO A 218 16.10 -3.98 11.75
C PRO A 218 16.23 -4.11 10.23
N TYR A 219 17.18 -4.90 9.70
CA TYR A 219 17.26 -5.19 8.26
C TYR A 219 16.07 -6.04 7.81
N ALA A 220 15.81 -7.14 8.51
CA ALA A 220 14.66 -8.00 8.23
C ALA A 220 13.34 -7.24 8.34
N TYR A 221 13.23 -6.32 9.32
CA TYR A 221 12.04 -5.48 9.50
C TYR A 221 11.68 -4.72 8.22
N ILE A 222 12.67 -4.20 7.50
CA ILE A 222 12.53 -3.43 6.25
C ILE A 222 12.70 -4.28 4.99
N GLY A 223 12.87 -5.60 5.13
CA GLY A 223 12.90 -6.54 4.00
C GLY A 223 14.24 -6.51 3.27
N MET A 224 15.27 -6.19 4.03
CA MET A 224 16.66 -6.19 3.59
C MET A 224 17.42 -7.29 4.31
N VAL A 225 18.47 -7.77 3.67
CA VAL A 225 19.46 -8.68 4.26
C VAL A 225 20.80 -7.98 4.17
N ARG A 226 21.55 -7.94 5.27
CA ARG A 226 22.93 -7.45 5.28
C ARG A 226 23.86 -8.59 4.85
N ASN A 227 24.64 -8.36 3.81
CA ASN A 227 25.59 -9.34 3.29
C ASN A 227 26.91 -9.31 4.08
N PRO A 228 27.70 -10.40 4.08
CA PRO A 228 28.99 -10.44 4.79
C PRO A 228 30.02 -9.40 4.33
N ASP A 229 29.93 -8.94 3.07
CA ASP A 229 30.78 -7.90 2.49
C ASP A 229 30.35 -6.47 2.85
N GLY A 230 29.27 -6.32 3.63
CA GLY A 230 28.70 -5.04 4.04
C GLY A 230 27.68 -4.45 3.05
N SER A 231 27.47 -5.07 1.88
CA SER A 231 26.39 -4.71 0.97
C SER A 231 25.02 -5.15 1.51
N VAL A 232 23.94 -4.74 0.84
CA VAL A 232 22.57 -5.10 1.22
C VAL A 232 21.83 -5.73 0.04
N THR A 233 20.96 -6.69 0.34
CA THR A 233 20.04 -7.28 -0.64
C THR A 233 18.61 -6.94 -0.24
N ARG A 234 17.84 -6.35 -1.16
CA ARG A 234 16.42 -6.01 -0.98
C ARG A 234 15.55 -7.13 -1.52
N ASN A 235 14.47 -7.48 -0.82
CA ASN A 235 13.46 -8.40 -1.35
C ASN A 235 12.59 -7.69 -2.41
N PRO A 236 12.70 -8.01 -3.71
CA PRO A 236 11.98 -7.30 -4.77
C PRO A 236 10.47 -7.54 -4.75
N LEU A 237 9.99 -8.59 -4.07
CA LEU A 237 8.57 -8.92 -3.98
C LEU A 237 7.87 -8.22 -2.80
N ARG A 238 8.62 -7.56 -1.92
CA ARG A 238 8.05 -6.91 -0.74
C ARG A 238 7.24 -5.66 -1.08
N ILE A 239 7.72 -4.88 -2.05
CA ILE A 239 7.08 -3.61 -2.43
C ILE A 239 6.65 -3.77 -3.89
N PRO A 240 5.36 -3.97 -4.16
CA PRO A 240 4.88 -4.10 -5.53
C PRO A 240 5.07 -2.78 -6.27
N ASN A 241 5.31 -2.89 -7.58
CA ASN A 241 5.38 -1.75 -8.48
C ASN A 241 4.22 -1.82 -9.48
N THR A 242 3.64 -0.66 -9.77
CA THR A 242 2.64 -0.51 -10.83
C THR A 242 3.34 -0.04 -12.11
N PRO A 243 3.16 -0.70 -13.26
CA PRO A 243 3.67 -0.21 -14.54
C PRO A 243 3.03 1.12 -14.95
N ALA A 244 3.75 1.95 -15.70
CA ALA A 244 3.14 3.11 -16.34
C ALA A 244 2.11 2.67 -17.39
N THR A 245 1.06 3.45 -17.58
CA THR A 245 -0.02 3.15 -18.54
C THR A 245 -0.57 4.41 -19.21
N TYR A 246 -0.62 4.36 -20.53
CA TYR A 246 -1.33 5.31 -21.39
C TYR A 246 -2.47 4.62 -22.17
N ASP A 247 -2.93 3.46 -21.71
CA ASP A 247 -4.01 2.76 -22.40
C ASP A 247 -5.33 3.52 -22.18
N PRO A 248 -5.93 4.12 -23.24
CA PRO A 248 -7.16 4.88 -23.10
C PRO A 248 -8.35 3.99 -22.74
N THR A 249 -8.25 2.67 -22.94
CA THR A 249 -9.32 1.71 -22.67
C THR A 249 -9.39 1.28 -21.19
N LEU A 250 -8.32 1.45 -20.43
CA LEU A 250 -8.30 1.14 -19.00
C LEU A 250 -8.98 2.27 -18.20
N PRO A 251 -9.76 1.96 -17.15
CA PRO A 251 -10.45 2.95 -16.33
C PRO A 251 -9.53 3.68 -15.33
N SER A 252 -8.26 3.91 -15.69
CA SER A 252 -7.33 4.66 -14.83
C SER A 252 -7.69 6.16 -14.84
N PRO A 253 -7.79 6.82 -13.67
CA PRO A 253 -8.19 8.22 -13.59
C PRO A 253 -7.05 9.18 -14.03
N ALA A 254 -5.81 8.70 -14.07
CA ALA A 254 -4.68 9.40 -14.67
C ALA A 254 -3.93 8.53 -15.67
N PHE A 255 -3.39 9.16 -16.71
CA PHE A 255 -2.41 8.57 -17.59
C PHE A 255 -1.01 8.70 -17.01
N THR A 256 -0.16 7.70 -17.24
CA THR A 256 1.21 7.70 -16.75
C THR A 256 2.22 7.26 -17.81
N LYS A 257 3.42 7.85 -17.77
CA LYS A 257 4.56 7.45 -18.60
C LYS A 257 5.88 7.69 -17.88
N ASP A 258 6.86 6.86 -18.21
CA ASP A 258 8.21 6.91 -17.64
C ASP A 258 9.19 7.56 -18.62
N ILE A 259 10.03 8.46 -18.14
CA ILE A 259 11.03 9.16 -18.94
C ILE A 259 12.40 9.03 -18.29
N PRO A 260 13.38 8.41 -18.97
CA PRO A 260 14.77 8.40 -18.50
C PRO A 260 15.34 9.82 -18.43
N ILE A 261 16.03 10.14 -17.32
CA ILE A 261 16.71 11.42 -17.13
C ILE A 261 18.19 11.23 -17.40
N ASN A 262 18.83 10.30 -16.69
CA ASN A 262 20.26 10.04 -16.80
C ASN A 262 20.54 8.53 -16.80
N GLN A 263 21.07 8.05 -17.92
CA GLN A 263 21.36 6.63 -18.12
C GLN A 263 22.52 6.13 -17.23
N SER A 264 23.46 7.00 -16.86
CA SER A 264 24.63 6.61 -16.05
C SER A 264 24.27 6.35 -14.59
N SER A 265 23.30 7.09 -14.05
CA SER A 265 22.74 6.92 -12.71
C SER A 265 21.46 6.08 -12.70
N ASN A 266 20.97 5.67 -13.87
CA ASN A 266 19.71 4.95 -14.07
C ASN A 266 18.50 5.67 -13.43
N THR A 267 18.51 7.00 -13.43
CA THR A 267 17.42 7.83 -12.92
C THR A 267 16.40 8.14 -14.00
N TRP A 268 15.14 8.22 -13.59
CA TRP A 268 14.00 8.45 -14.46
C TRP A 268 12.90 9.18 -13.69
N LEU A 269 11.86 9.63 -14.37
CA LEU A 269 10.66 10.19 -13.72
C LEU A 269 9.40 9.59 -14.31
N ARG A 270 8.34 9.53 -13.49
CA ARG A 270 6.97 9.22 -13.93
C ARG A 270 6.15 10.49 -13.99
N ILE A 271 5.55 10.76 -15.14
CA ILE A 271 4.55 11.83 -15.28
C ILE A 271 3.16 11.23 -15.05
N PHE A 272 2.34 11.87 -14.22
CA PHE A 272 0.93 11.58 -14.02
C PHE A 272 0.11 12.74 -14.57
N LEU A 273 -0.75 12.45 -15.54
CA LEU A 273 -1.61 13.41 -16.21
C LEU A 273 -3.07 13.03 -15.98
N PRO A 274 -3.88 13.88 -15.32
CA PRO A 274 -5.31 13.62 -15.14
C PRO A 274 -6.00 13.38 -16.48
N ARG A 275 -6.78 12.31 -16.57
CA ARG A 275 -7.48 11.94 -17.82
C ARG A 275 -8.45 13.03 -18.29
N GLU A 276 -9.19 13.61 -17.36
CA GLU A 276 -10.13 14.71 -17.65
C GLU A 276 -9.44 15.90 -18.33
N THR A 277 -8.23 16.24 -17.90
CA THR A 277 -7.43 17.31 -18.51
C THR A 277 -6.92 16.91 -19.89
N HIS A 278 -6.44 15.67 -20.05
CA HIS A 278 -5.97 15.17 -21.33
C HIS A 278 -7.07 15.20 -22.41
N ASP A 279 -8.26 14.72 -22.04
CA ASP A 279 -9.40 14.54 -22.96
C ASP A 279 -10.19 15.84 -23.21
N SER A 280 -9.88 16.91 -22.47
CA SER A 280 -10.47 18.23 -22.68
C SER A 280 -10.07 18.80 -24.06
N PRO A 281 -11.02 19.34 -24.85
CA PRO A 281 -10.74 19.91 -26.17
C PRO A 281 -9.92 21.22 -26.10
N SER A 282 -9.90 21.89 -24.95
CA SER A 282 -9.14 23.11 -24.72
C SER A 282 -8.58 23.09 -23.29
N PRO A 283 -7.56 22.25 -23.02
CA PRO A 283 -7.06 22.05 -21.68
C PRO A 283 -6.39 23.32 -21.15
N ALA A 284 -6.81 23.77 -19.96
CA ALA A 284 -6.01 24.71 -19.19
C ALA A 284 -4.77 23.97 -18.67
N LYS A 285 -3.65 24.68 -18.61
CA LYS A 285 -2.44 24.15 -17.98
C LYS A 285 -2.65 24.07 -16.47
N LEU A 286 -2.22 22.97 -15.87
CA LEU A 286 -2.33 22.71 -14.44
C LEU A 286 -1.02 23.02 -13.73
N PRO A 287 -1.05 23.36 -12.42
CA PRO A 287 0.17 23.42 -11.61
C PRO A 287 1.02 22.15 -11.75
N LEU A 288 2.32 22.32 -11.69
CA LEU A 288 3.29 21.23 -11.74
C LEU A 288 3.75 20.88 -10.32
N VAL A 289 3.58 19.63 -9.90
CA VAL A 289 4.12 19.14 -8.62
C VAL A 289 5.22 18.14 -8.90
N VAL A 290 6.45 18.47 -8.50
CA VAL A 290 7.58 17.53 -8.54
C VAL A 290 7.58 16.76 -7.23
N TYR A 291 7.26 15.47 -7.31
CA TYR A 291 7.10 14.59 -6.16
C TYR A 291 8.31 13.70 -5.94
N TYR A 292 8.70 13.53 -4.68
CA TYR A 292 9.75 12.61 -4.25
C TYR A 292 9.16 11.57 -3.29
N HIS A 293 9.36 10.28 -3.62
CA HIS A 293 8.81 9.18 -2.82
C HIS A 293 9.55 9.00 -1.49
N GLY A 294 8.89 8.36 -0.52
CA GLY A 294 9.49 7.97 0.77
C GLY A 294 10.22 6.62 0.70
N GLY A 295 10.66 6.12 1.86
CA GLY A 295 11.39 4.85 1.96
C GLY A 295 12.73 4.94 2.72
N GLY A 296 12.92 5.98 3.54
CA GLY A 296 14.14 6.13 4.35
C GLY A 296 15.42 6.26 3.55
N PHE A 297 15.35 6.74 2.30
CA PHE A 297 16.42 6.78 1.29
C PHE A 297 16.93 5.41 0.82
N VAL A 298 16.42 4.31 1.37
CA VAL A 298 16.95 2.96 1.16
C VAL A 298 15.98 2.03 0.45
N LEU A 299 14.70 2.41 0.30
CA LEU A 299 13.63 1.59 -0.25
C LEU A 299 12.71 2.38 -1.20
N CYS A 300 11.80 1.62 -1.83
CA CYS A 300 10.74 2.07 -2.72
C CYS A 300 11.26 2.62 -4.06
N SER A 301 10.33 3.06 -4.89
CA SER A 301 10.52 3.61 -6.23
C SER A 301 9.35 4.56 -6.54
N ALA A 302 9.53 5.46 -7.50
CA ALA A 302 8.46 6.20 -8.16
C ALA A 302 7.39 5.27 -8.78
N ALA A 303 7.73 4.01 -9.07
CA ALA A 303 6.81 2.98 -9.53
C ALA A 303 6.12 2.19 -8.41
N SER A 304 6.55 2.31 -7.14
CA SER A 304 5.95 1.54 -6.05
C SER A 304 4.47 1.85 -5.91
N SER A 305 3.64 0.80 -5.88
CA SER A 305 2.19 0.92 -6.05
C SER A 305 1.56 1.92 -5.08
N MET A 306 1.94 1.90 -3.81
CA MET A 306 1.49 2.88 -2.80
C MET A 306 1.75 4.35 -3.19
N PHE A 307 2.89 4.66 -3.81
CA PHE A 307 3.21 6.01 -4.28
C PHE A 307 2.58 6.29 -5.65
N HIS A 308 2.47 5.29 -6.51
CA HIS A 308 1.77 5.41 -7.79
C HIS A 308 0.29 5.74 -7.59
N ASP A 309 -0.38 5.02 -6.69
CA ASP A 309 -1.79 5.20 -6.37
C ASP A 309 -2.00 6.57 -5.73
N PHE A 310 -1.15 6.95 -4.76
CA PHE A 310 -1.18 8.30 -4.19
C PHE A 310 -1.01 9.40 -5.24
N CYS A 311 0.02 9.32 -6.09
CA CYS A 311 0.24 10.32 -7.15
C CYS A 311 -0.90 10.37 -8.17
N THR A 312 -1.54 9.23 -8.44
CA THR A 312 -2.72 9.13 -9.31
C THR A 312 -3.92 9.85 -8.71
N THR A 313 -4.22 9.62 -7.43
CA THR A 313 -5.25 10.36 -6.69
C THR A 313 -4.91 11.85 -6.60
N ALA A 314 -3.67 12.18 -6.23
CA ALA A 314 -3.22 13.56 -6.08
C ALA A 314 -3.32 14.37 -7.38
N ALA A 315 -2.97 13.77 -8.52
CA ALA A 315 -3.11 14.42 -9.82
C ALA A 315 -4.55 14.88 -10.09
N VAL A 316 -5.53 14.06 -9.70
CA VAL A 316 -6.95 14.30 -9.97
C VAL A 316 -7.60 15.20 -8.92
N GLU A 317 -7.30 15.00 -7.63
CA GLU A 317 -7.95 15.75 -6.55
C GLU A 317 -7.40 17.19 -6.41
N ILE A 318 -6.11 17.39 -6.72
CA ILE A 318 -5.42 18.71 -6.70
C ILE A 318 -5.62 19.51 -8.00
N PRO A 319 -6.26 18.92 -9.02
CA PRO A 319 -5.89 19.06 -10.45
C PRO A 319 -4.47 19.57 -10.75
N ALA A 320 -3.49 18.67 -10.73
CA ALA A 320 -2.09 18.99 -11.03
C ALA A 320 -1.45 17.95 -11.98
N VAL A 321 -0.43 18.36 -12.74
CA VAL A 321 0.51 17.41 -13.36
C VAL A 321 1.53 17.02 -12.30
N ILE A 322 1.60 15.74 -11.95
CA ILE A 322 2.56 15.24 -10.97
C ILE A 322 3.75 14.61 -11.71
N VAL A 323 4.97 14.95 -11.30
CA VAL A 323 6.21 14.34 -11.79
C VAL A 323 6.90 13.66 -10.62
N SER A 324 6.80 12.34 -10.53
CA SER A 324 7.45 11.54 -9.48
C SER A 324 8.86 11.13 -9.91
N VAL A 325 9.88 11.53 -9.17
CA VAL A 325 11.29 11.28 -9.53
C VAL A 325 11.79 9.98 -8.93
N GLU A 326 12.39 9.12 -9.75
CA GLU A 326 13.20 7.98 -9.31
C GLU A 326 14.63 8.44 -9.04
N TYR A 327 15.02 8.48 -7.77
CA TYR A 327 16.35 8.83 -7.32
C TYR A 327 17.13 7.60 -6.84
N ARG A 328 18.46 7.68 -6.83
CA ARG A 328 19.30 6.57 -6.37
C ARG A 328 19.15 6.32 -4.87
N LEU A 329 19.18 5.04 -4.49
CA LEU A 329 19.01 4.60 -3.11
C LEU A 329 20.35 4.36 -2.40
N ALA A 330 20.34 4.59 -1.09
CA ALA A 330 21.40 4.21 -0.17
C ALA A 330 21.23 2.74 0.28
N PRO A 331 22.30 2.04 0.72
CA PRO A 331 23.66 2.53 0.96
C PRO A 331 24.58 2.60 -0.27
N GLU A 332 24.14 2.09 -1.43
CA GLU A 332 24.93 2.12 -2.68
C GLU A 332 25.25 3.55 -3.10
N HIS A 333 24.28 4.44 -2.90
CA HIS A 333 24.39 5.87 -3.20
C HIS A 333 23.92 6.69 -1.98
N ARG A 334 24.78 6.78 -0.96
CA ARG A 334 24.56 7.62 0.22
C ARG A 334 24.30 9.08 -0.15
N LEU A 335 23.62 9.80 0.73
CA LEU A 335 23.41 11.24 0.61
C LEU A 335 24.78 11.95 0.45
N PRO A 336 24.92 12.89 -0.49
CA PRO A 336 23.86 13.65 -1.15
C PRO A 336 23.34 13.11 -2.49
N ALA A 337 23.63 11.86 -2.89
CA ALA A 337 23.30 11.38 -4.25
C ALA A 337 21.84 11.59 -4.66
N ALA A 338 20.87 11.31 -3.77
CA ALA A 338 19.46 11.54 -4.04
C ALA A 338 19.13 13.05 -4.24
N TYR A 339 19.79 13.95 -3.52
CA TYR A 339 19.62 15.40 -3.71
C TYR A 339 20.20 15.86 -5.06
N ASP A 340 21.31 15.27 -5.48
CA ASP A 340 21.93 15.56 -6.78
C ASP A 340 21.01 15.10 -7.92
N ASP A 341 20.48 13.88 -7.84
CA ASP A 341 19.55 13.32 -8.84
C ASP A 341 18.27 14.13 -8.96
N CYS A 342 17.71 14.56 -7.83
CA CYS A 342 16.47 15.34 -7.82
C CYS A 342 16.68 16.79 -8.29
N LEU A 343 17.86 17.38 -8.07
CA LEU A 343 18.21 18.68 -8.68
C LEU A 343 18.45 18.54 -10.19
N GLU A 344 19.11 17.47 -10.64
CA GLU A 344 19.23 17.14 -12.07
C GLU A 344 17.86 17.02 -12.74
N ALA A 345 16.89 16.39 -12.07
CA ALA A 345 15.51 16.30 -12.56
C ALA A 345 14.85 17.70 -12.74
N LEU A 346 15.13 18.66 -11.85
CA LEU A 346 14.62 20.04 -12.01
C LEU A 346 15.23 20.74 -13.23
N HIS A 347 16.54 20.59 -13.45
CA HIS A 347 17.17 21.12 -14.66
C HIS A 347 16.65 20.45 -15.94
N TRP A 348 16.41 19.14 -15.89
CA TRP A 348 15.78 18.40 -16.98
C TRP A 348 14.38 18.95 -17.28
N LEU A 349 13.55 19.15 -16.25
CA LEU A 349 12.21 19.73 -16.40
C LEU A 349 12.28 21.14 -17.01
N ALA A 350 13.16 22.01 -16.51
CA ALA A 350 13.34 23.37 -17.01
C ALA A 350 13.75 23.44 -18.49
N SER A 351 14.39 22.39 -19.02
CA SER A 351 14.81 22.28 -20.43
C SER A 351 13.93 21.36 -21.28
N SER A 352 12.97 20.65 -20.67
CA SER A 352 12.21 19.59 -21.33
C SER A 352 11.24 20.11 -22.39
N ASN A 353 11.16 19.39 -23.51
CA ASN A 353 10.17 19.59 -24.57
C ASN A 353 9.17 18.43 -24.64
N ASP A 354 9.02 17.67 -23.55
CA ASP A 354 8.02 16.60 -23.47
C ASP A 354 6.61 17.14 -23.78
N GLU A 355 5.86 16.41 -24.60
CA GLU A 355 4.53 16.84 -25.06
C GLU A 355 3.56 17.07 -23.89
N TRP A 356 3.57 16.19 -22.88
CA TRP A 356 2.62 16.31 -21.77
C TRP A 356 2.95 17.53 -20.91
N LEU A 357 4.24 17.73 -20.63
CA LEU A 357 4.68 18.89 -19.86
C LEU A 357 4.41 20.20 -20.62
N THR A 358 4.79 20.27 -21.90
CA THR A 358 4.62 21.49 -22.71
C THR A 358 3.16 21.85 -22.93
N LYS A 359 2.26 20.87 -23.09
CA LYS A 359 0.84 21.08 -23.37
C LYS A 359 0.00 21.28 -22.11
N TYR A 360 0.26 20.51 -21.04
CA TYR A 360 -0.65 20.42 -19.88
C TYR A 360 -0.08 20.97 -18.57
N ALA A 361 1.25 21.18 -18.44
CA ALA A 361 1.83 21.72 -17.21
C ALA A 361 2.09 23.24 -17.30
N ASP A 362 1.73 23.94 -16.23
CA ASP A 362 2.05 25.35 -16.00
C ASP A 362 3.37 25.44 -15.23
N PHE A 363 4.45 25.71 -15.96
CA PHE A 363 5.77 25.88 -15.37
C PHE A 363 5.92 27.18 -14.56
N SER A 364 4.94 28.09 -14.62
CA SER A 364 4.92 29.28 -13.79
C SER A 364 4.36 29.03 -12.39
N SER A 365 3.76 27.85 -12.16
CA SER A 365 3.25 27.39 -10.87
C SER A 365 3.78 25.99 -10.56
N CYS A 366 4.97 25.93 -9.94
CA CYS A 366 5.64 24.68 -9.59
C CYS A 366 5.80 24.52 -8.07
N PHE A 367 5.54 23.31 -7.56
CA PHE A 367 5.73 22.97 -6.16
C PHE A 367 6.62 21.73 -6.03
N LEU A 368 7.54 21.76 -5.06
CA LEU A 368 8.33 20.58 -4.71
C LEU A 368 7.66 19.87 -3.54
N MET A 369 7.33 18.61 -3.71
CA MET A 369 6.60 17.82 -2.72
C MET A 369 7.32 16.51 -2.43
N GLY A 370 7.22 16.03 -1.20
CA GLY A 370 7.57 14.64 -0.94
C GLY A 370 7.09 14.14 0.40
N SER A 371 7.07 12.81 0.52
CA SER A 371 6.61 12.10 1.72
C SER A 371 7.78 11.42 2.42
N SER A 372 7.87 11.51 3.75
CA SER A 372 8.94 10.86 4.53
C SER A 372 10.33 11.31 4.03
N ALA A 373 11.21 10.37 3.63
CA ALA A 373 12.50 10.68 3.03
C ALA A 373 12.38 11.61 1.80
N GLY A 374 11.29 11.48 1.03
CA GLY A 374 10.97 12.39 -0.05
C GLY A 374 10.68 13.83 0.42
N GLY A 375 10.11 14.01 1.61
CA GLY A 375 9.92 15.34 2.21
C GLY A 375 11.25 15.97 2.63
N ASN A 376 12.19 15.16 3.11
CA ASN A 376 13.57 15.60 3.35
C ASN A 376 14.26 16.01 2.03
N ILE A 377 14.10 15.22 0.96
CA ILE A 377 14.60 15.55 -0.38
C ILE A 377 13.97 16.86 -0.88
N ALA A 378 12.65 17.01 -0.80
CA ALA A 378 11.95 18.24 -1.22
C ALA A 378 12.53 19.48 -0.52
N TYR A 379 12.81 19.37 0.79
CA TYR A 379 13.44 20.43 1.56
C TYR A 379 14.86 20.74 1.05
N HIS A 380 15.76 19.76 0.98
CA HIS A 380 17.16 19.99 0.60
C HIS A 380 17.33 20.38 -0.87
N VAL A 381 16.52 19.82 -1.76
CA VAL A 381 16.47 20.22 -3.18
C VAL A 381 15.90 21.62 -3.32
N GLY A 382 14.88 21.99 -2.54
CA GLY A 382 14.36 23.36 -2.48
C GLY A 382 15.44 24.37 -2.05
N LEU A 383 16.22 24.05 -1.02
CA LEU A 383 17.35 24.89 -0.59
C LEU A 383 18.41 25.06 -1.69
N ARG A 384 18.70 23.99 -2.45
CA ARG A 384 19.66 24.05 -3.57
C ARG A 384 19.09 24.83 -4.76
N ALA A 385 17.83 24.61 -5.09
CA ALA A 385 17.13 25.30 -6.17
C ALA A 385 17.02 26.81 -5.90
N ALA A 386 16.83 27.23 -4.64
CA ALA A 386 16.84 28.64 -4.26
C ALA A 386 18.16 29.33 -4.59
N LYS A 387 19.30 28.63 -4.45
CA LYS A 387 20.64 29.15 -4.77
C LYS A 387 20.92 29.25 -6.26
N CYS A 388 20.26 28.42 -7.08
CA CYS A 388 20.46 28.37 -8.53
C CYS A 388 19.17 28.67 -9.30
N VAL A 389 18.30 29.53 -8.76
CA VAL A 389 17.00 29.87 -9.36
C VAL A 389 17.16 30.46 -10.77
N ASP A 390 18.28 31.15 -11.02
CA ASP A 390 18.64 31.72 -12.32
C ASP A 390 18.94 30.64 -13.39
N ASP A 391 19.27 29.41 -12.99
CA ASP A 391 19.45 28.27 -13.90
C ASP A 391 18.13 27.55 -14.19
N LEU A 392 17.06 27.90 -13.47
CA LEU A 392 15.73 27.27 -13.54
C LEU A 392 14.66 28.23 -14.10
N THR A 393 15.03 29.29 -14.81
CA THR A 393 14.13 30.39 -15.22
C THR A 393 12.77 30.00 -15.84
N ARG A 394 12.69 28.87 -16.55
CA ARG A 394 11.42 28.37 -17.10
C ARG A 394 10.49 27.83 -16.01
N LEU A 395 11.07 27.24 -14.97
CA LEU A 395 10.39 26.56 -13.86
C LEU A 395 10.34 27.48 -12.64
N LYS A 396 9.22 28.18 -12.43
CA LYS A 396 9.01 29.03 -11.26
C LYS A 396 8.46 28.20 -10.12
N ILE A 397 9.33 27.89 -9.17
CA ILE A 397 8.94 27.24 -7.93
C ILE A 397 8.27 28.28 -7.03
N GLU A 398 7.10 27.94 -6.48
CA GLU A 398 6.30 28.80 -5.60
C GLU A 398 6.29 28.29 -4.15
N GLY A 399 6.62 27.02 -3.93
CA GLY A 399 6.69 26.48 -2.58
C GLY A 399 7.13 25.03 -2.45
N LEU A 400 7.27 24.63 -1.18
CA LEU A 400 7.65 23.30 -0.74
C LEU A 400 6.48 22.67 0.05
N ILE A 401 6.19 21.39 -0.19
CA ILE A 401 5.18 20.62 0.52
C ILE A 401 5.86 19.41 1.17
N LEU A 402 6.02 19.49 2.49
CA LEU A 402 6.79 18.57 3.31
C LEU A 402 5.84 17.66 4.09
N HIS A 403 5.50 16.51 3.51
CA HIS A 403 4.57 15.55 4.10
C HIS A 403 5.34 14.52 4.96
N HIS A 404 5.05 14.47 6.27
CA HIS A 404 5.74 13.60 7.23
C HIS A 404 7.27 13.63 7.09
N ALA A 405 7.85 14.81 6.87
CA ALA A 405 9.23 14.92 6.43
C ALA A 405 10.22 14.23 7.39
N TYR A 406 11.10 13.43 6.81
CA TYR A 406 12.00 12.53 7.52
C TYR A 406 13.25 13.27 7.99
N PHE A 407 13.17 13.83 9.19
CA PHE A 407 14.29 14.47 9.89
C PHE A 407 14.69 13.66 11.12
N GLY A 408 15.91 13.89 11.59
CA GLY A 408 16.50 13.20 12.73
C GLY A 408 17.42 14.12 13.54
N GLY A 409 18.18 13.52 14.42
CA GLY A 409 19.13 14.17 15.33
C GLY A 409 19.81 13.15 16.21
N ALA A 410 20.98 13.47 16.75
CA ALA A 410 21.69 12.56 17.64
C ALA A 410 20.91 12.33 18.94
N SER A 411 20.38 13.42 19.53
CA SER A 411 19.53 13.41 20.71
C SER A 411 18.07 13.09 20.38
N ARG A 412 17.41 12.33 21.25
CA ARG A 412 16.00 11.97 21.07
C ARG A 412 15.06 13.09 21.50
N THR A 413 14.03 13.33 20.71
CA THR A 413 12.90 14.20 21.10
C THR A 413 11.93 13.46 22.03
N GLN A 414 10.92 14.18 22.53
CA GLN A 414 9.90 13.61 23.41
C GLN A 414 9.02 12.61 22.65
N SER A 415 8.60 12.95 21.43
CA SER A 415 7.85 12.08 20.53
C SER A 415 8.61 10.82 20.14
N GLU A 416 9.90 10.93 19.79
CA GLU A 416 10.75 9.77 19.51
C GLU A 416 10.82 8.83 20.73
N THR A 417 11.02 9.38 21.93
CA THR A 417 11.06 8.59 23.17
C THR A 417 9.70 7.93 23.47
N ARG A 418 8.61 8.70 23.34
CA ARG A 418 7.23 8.24 23.55
C ARG A 418 6.85 7.13 22.57
N LEU A 419 7.33 7.20 21.34
CA LEU A 419 7.00 6.31 20.23
C LEU A 419 8.18 5.40 19.85
N ALA A 420 9.05 5.06 20.82
CA ALA A 420 10.29 4.31 20.55
C ALA A 420 10.05 2.96 19.83
N ILE A 421 8.94 2.29 20.17
CA ILE A 421 8.49 1.01 19.60
C ILE A 421 7.33 1.17 18.59
N ASN A 422 7.25 2.33 17.92
CA ASN A 422 6.23 2.60 16.91
C ASN A 422 6.16 1.48 15.86
N LYS A 423 4.95 1.14 15.41
CA LYS A 423 4.70 0.02 14.51
C LYS A 423 5.03 0.28 13.05
N THR A 424 5.17 1.54 12.66
CA THR A 424 5.48 1.93 11.30
C THR A 424 6.96 2.29 11.20
N LEU A 425 7.44 3.13 12.13
CA LEU A 425 8.81 3.63 12.18
C LEU A 425 9.44 3.43 13.58
N PRO A 426 9.78 2.19 13.98
CA PRO A 426 10.50 1.95 15.24
C PRO A 426 11.86 2.66 15.23
N LEU A 427 12.33 3.19 16.37
CA LEU A 427 13.56 3.97 16.39
C LEU A 427 14.80 3.18 15.96
N ARG A 428 14.89 1.88 16.26
CA ARG A 428 16.01 1.04 15.80
C ARG A 428 16.10 0.95 14.28
N VAL A 429 14.94 0.96 13.61
CA VAL A 429 14.84 0.94 12.15
C VAL A 429 15.15 2.32 11.59
N ASN A 430 14.63 3.37 12.24
CA ASN A 430 14.97 4.76 11.93
C ASN A 430 16.49 4.99 11.99
N ASP A 431 17.15 4.51 13.04
CA ASP A 431 18.60 4.62 13.21
C ASP A 431 19.36 3.90 12.11
N LEU A 432 18.95 2.67 11.77
CA LEU A 432 19.53 1.92 10.65
C LEU A 432 19.37 2.66 9.32
N MET A 433 18.19 3.21 9.02
CA MET A 433 17.95 3.95 7.78
C MET A 433 18.86 5.19 7.69
N TRP A 434 19.04 5.94 8.78
CA TRP A 434 19.99 7.05 8.83
C TRP A 434 21.45 6.58 8.70
N GLU A 435 21.83 5.48 9.35
CA GLU A 435 23.17 4.88 9.23
C GLU A 435 23.47 4.48 7.79
N LEU A 436 22.51 3.93 7.07
CA LEU A 436 22.65 3.55 5.66
C LEU A 436 22.65 4.77 4.74
N GLY A 437 21.84 5.79 5.05
CA GLY A 437 21.61 6.97 4.21
C GLY A 437 22.70 8.04 4.29
N LEU A 438 23.24 8.32 5.48
CA LEU A 438 24.20 9.41 5.69
C LEU A 438 25.60 9.10 5.12
N PRO A 439 26.45 10.12 4.91
CA PRO A 439 27.88 9.90 4.67
C PRO A 439 28.51 9.00 5.74
N VAL A 440 29.51 8.21 5.36
CA VAL A 440 30.18 7.31 6.31
C VAL A 440 30.93 8.14 7.37
N GLY A 441 30.73 7.81 8.65
CA GLY A 441 31.46 8.41 9.76
C GLY A 441 30.84 9.68 10.36
N VAL A 442 29.70 10.14 9.85
CA VAL A 442 28.93 11.23 10.46
C VAL A 442 27.80 10.67 11.33
N ASP A 443 27.36 11.45 12.31
CA ASP A 443 26.19 11.12 13.13
C ASP A 443 24.92 11.82 12.60
N ARG A 444 23.83 11.70 13.35
CA ARG A 444 22.51 12.24 12.97
C ARG A 444 22.34 13.73 13.23
N ASP A 445 23.33 14.41 13.79
CA ASP A 445 23.36 15.88 13.80
C ASP A 445 24.00 16.45 12.52
N HIS A 446 24.35 15.59 11.55
CA HIS A 446 24.66 16.04 10.19
C HIS A 446 23.48 16.81 9.57
N GLU A 447 23.75 17.87 8.80
CA GLU A 447 22.75 18.79 8.24
C GLU A 447 21.68 18.12 7.35
N TYR A 448 22.01 16.99 6.73
CA TYR A 448 21.07 16.18 5.94
C TYR A 448 20.01 15.51 6.80
N CYS A 449 20.33 15.21 8.06
CA CYS A 449 19.44 14.57 9.03
C CYS A 449 18.74 15.61 9.91
N ASN A 450 19.50 16.54 10.46
CA ASN A 450 19.02 17.55 11.40
C ASN A 450 19.06 18.96 10.75
N PRO A 451 17.95 19.45 10.18
CA PRO A 451 17.95 20.70 9.43
C PRO A 451 18.04 21.96 10.31
N THR A 452 17.86 21.81 11.64
CA THR A 452 17.91 22.91 12.61
C THR A 452 19.19 22.91 13.44
N VAL A 453 20.09 21.93 13.24
CA VAL A 453 21.39 21.87 13.89
C VAL A 453 22.16 23.18 13.69
N GLY A 454 22.80 23.69 14.74
CA GLY A 454 23.52 24.96 14.68
C GLY A 454 22.66 26.18 14.32
N GLY A 455 21.33 26.10 14.44
CA GLY A 455 20.40 27.15 14.03
C GLY A 455 19.93 27.05 12.57
N GLY A 456 20.27 25.95 11.89
CA GLY A 456 19.92 25.68 10.49
C GLY A 456 20.72 26.53 9.48
N PRO A 457 20.49 26.32 8.18
CA PRO A 457 21.19 27.04 7.12
C PRO A 457 20.62 28.46 6.94
N SER A 458 20.79 29.32 7.95
CA SER A 458 20.05 30.59 8.06
C SER A 458 20.13 31.49 6.83
N GLY A 459 21.29 31.54 6.15
CA GLY A 459 21.45 32.31 4.92
C GLY A 459 20.56 31.83 3.76
N ILE A 460 20.29 30.52 3.67
CA ILE A 460 19.44 29.94 2.62
C ILE A 460 17.96 30.14 2.96
N TRP A 461 17.58 30.10 4.23
CA TRP A 461 16.21 30.43 4.64
C TRP A 461 15.86 31.90 4.34
N ASP A 462 16.85 32.79 4.43
CA ASP A 462 16.69 34.18 3.98
C ASP A 462 16.44 34.24 2.46
N GLU A 463 17.11 33.40 1.64
CA GLU A 463 16.85 33.30 0.19
C GLU A 463 15.42 32.82 -0.10
N ILE A 464 14.96 31.73 0.56
CA ILE A 464 13.56 31.25 0.43
C ILE A 464 12.56 32.36 0.75
N ARG A 465 12.81 33.13 1.82
CA ARG A 465 11.96 34.28 2.19
C ARG A 465 11.97 35.35 1.11
N VAL A 466 13.14 35.72 0.58
CA VAL A 466 13.27 36.76 -0.46
C VAL A 466 12.58 36.33 -1.76
N LEU A 467 12.66 35.05 -2.12
CA LEU A 467 11.94 34.48 -3.25
C LEU A 467 10.42 34.41 -3.04
N GLY A 468 9.95 34.61 -1.81
CA GLY A 468 8.54 34.56 -1.46
C GLY A 468 7.97 33.14 -1.45
N TRP A 469 8.82 32.11 -1.42
CA TRP A 469 8.39 30.72 -1.42
C TRP A 469 7.64 30.38 -0.13
N ARG A 470 6.55 29.62 -0.30
CA ARG A 470 5.73 29.14 0.81
C ARG A 470 6.13 27.72 1.18
N VAL A 471 6.01 27.36 2.46
CA VAL A 471 6.32 26.01 2.93
C VAL A 471 5.12 25.42 3.67
N LEU A 472 4.59 24.29 3.20
CA LEU A 472 3.59 23.51 3.91
C LEU A 472 4.27 22.34 4.61
N VAL A 473 4.06 22.17 5.92
CA VAL A 473 4.55 21.02 6.69
C VAL A 473 3.36 20.28 7.27
N ILE A 474 3.25 18.99 6.98
CA ILE A 474 2.12 18.14 7.37
C ILE A 474 2.66 16.97 8.19
N GLY A 475 2.00 16.63 9.30
CA GLY A 475 2.33 15.48 10.13
C GLY A 475 1.22 15.12 11.12
N CYS A 476 1.46 14.12 11.97
CA CYS A 476 0.53 13.74 13.03
C CYS A 476 1.28 13.33 14.32
N ASP A 477 0.61 13.38 15.46
CA ASP A 477 1.24 13.10 16.77
C ASP A 477 1.59 11.62 17.01
N GLY A 478 1.08 10.71 16.18
CA GLY A 478 1.44 9.29 16.11
C GLY A 478 2.70 8.98 15.30
N ASP A 479 3.30 9.99 14.66
CA ASP A 479 4.61 9.93 14.01
C ASP A 479 5.73 10.21 15.04
N PRO A 480 6.74 9.32 15.20
CA PRO A 480 7.90 9.58 16.05
C PRO A 480 8.65 10.86 15.71
N LEU A 481 8.55 11.36 14.47
CA LEU A 481 9.32 12.51 13.97
C LEU A 481 8.58 13.85 14.12
N ILE A 482 7.38 13.85 14.68
CA ILE A 482 6.51 15.04 14.75
C ILE A 482 7.20 16.23 15.43
N ASP A 483 7.95 16.02 16.51
CA ASP A 483 8.63 17.14 17.18
C ASP A 483 9.65 17.82 16.26
N ARG A 484 10.35 17.04 15.42
CA ARG A 484 11.34 17.58 14.46
C ARG A 484 10.66 18.36 13.34
N GLN A 485 9.49 17.90 12.90
CA GLN A 485 8.67 18.60 11.91
C GLN A 485 8.15 19.93 12.48
N VAL A 486 7.68 19.93 13.73
CA VAL A 486 7.24 21.13 14.46
C VAL A 486 8.40 22.09 14.74
N GLU A 487 9.57 21.58 15.10
CA GLU A 487 10.80 22.37 15.30
C GLU A 487 11.22 23.08 14.02
N LEU A 488 11.15 22.41 12.87
CA LEU A 488 11.43 23.02 11.57
C LEU A 488 10.46 24.17 11.26
N VAL A 489 9.15 23.98 11.48
CA VAL A 489 8.14 25.04 11.30
C VAL A 489 8.51 26.26 12.14
N LYS A 490 8.77 26.07 13.44
CA LYS A 490 9.15 27.17 14.35
C LYS A 490 10.43 27.87 13.90
N ALA A 491 11.42 27.11 13.43
CA ALA A 491 12.68 27.68 12.95
C ALA A 491 12.49 28.54 11.69
N LEU A 492 11.67 28.09 10.74
CA LEU A 492 11.31 28.82 9.53
C LEU A 492 10.48 30.08 9.85
N GLU A 493 9.48 29.98 10.73
CA GLU A 493 8.70 31.13 11.22
C GLU A 493 9.59 32.16 11.90
N GLY A 494 10.53 31.72 12.74
CA GLY A 494 11.51 32.60 13.41
C GLY A 494 12.43 33.35 12.44
N LYS A 495 12.53 32.88 11.19
CA LYS A 495 13.24 33.57 10.09
C LYS A 495 12.32 34.35 9.15
N GLY A 496 11.01 34.34 9.40
CA GLY A 496 10.02 35.05 8.60
C GLY A 496 9.72 34.39 7.25
N VAL A 497 10.02 33.09 7.08
CA VAL A 497 9.55 32.31 5.93
C VAL A 497 8.04 32.11 6.06
N ASN A 498 7.29 32.19 4.96
CA ASN A 498 5.85 31.90 4.97
C ASN A 498 5.65 30.38 5.07
N VAL A 499 5.43 29.89 6.29
CA VAL A 499 5.26 28.47 6.57
C VAL A 499 3.89 28.20 7.19
N VAL A 500 3.29 27.08 6.81
CA VAL A 500 2.01 26.59 7.32
C VAL A 500 2.24 25.20 7.89
N GLY A 501 2.08 25.04 9.21
CA GLY A 501 2.06 23.74 9.88
C GLY A 501 0.65 23.18 9.97
N LYS A 502 0.45 21.92 9.56
CA LYS A 502 -0.80 21.16 9.70
C LYS A 502 -0.50 19.85 10.41
N PHE A 503 -0.81 19.80 11.70
CA PHE A 503 -0.49 18.66 12.56
C PHE A 503 -1.78 18.05 13.12
N GLY A 504 -2.04 16.78 12.78
CA GLY A 504 -3.21 16.03 13.23
C GLY A 504 -2.97 15.28 14.55
N GLU A 505 -4.06 14.93 15.24
CA GLU A 505 -4.06 14.00 16.37
C GLU A 505 -4.30 12.56 15.89
N GLY A 506 -3.63 11.60 16.50
CA GLY A 506 -3.68 10.18 16.17
C GLY A 506 -2.75 9.78 15.02
N ASP A 507 -3.17 8.73 14.31
CA ASP A 507 -2.53 8.20 13.11
C ASP A 507 -1.08 7.72 13.29
N TYR A 508 -0.35 7.62 12.18
CA TYR A 508 1.02 7.13 12.14
C TYR A 508 1.76 7.68 10.92
N HIS A 509 3.08 7.51 10.91
CA HIS A 509 3.95 7.98 9.85
C HIS A 509 3.50 7.52 8.44
N GLY A 510 3.16 8.47 7.57
CA GLY A 510 2.80 8.21 6.17
C GLY A 510 1.42 7.59 5.94
N VAL A 511 0.50 7.68 6.91
CA VAL A 511 -0.83 7.06 6.85
C VAL A 511 -1.59 7.39 5.55
N GLU A 512 -1.45 8.60 5.02
CA GLU A 512 -2.15 9.11 3.83
C GLU A 512 -1.66 8.48 2.53
N ILE A 513 -0.44 7.91 2.54
CA ILE A 513 0.10 7.09 1.45
C ILE A 513 -0.38 5.65 1.58
N MET A 514 -0.56 5.18 2.82
CA MET A 514 -0.88 3.78 3.12
C MET A 514 -2.37 3.47 3.06
N GLU A 515 -3.21 4.45 3.40
CA GLU A 515 -4.66 4.30 3.54
C GLU A 515 -5.35 5.20 2.51
N PRO A 516 -5.87 4.64 1.40
CA PRO A 516 -6.48 5.41 0.31
C PRO A 516 -7.59 6.36 0.79
N ALA A 517 -8.34 5.99 1.83
CA ALA A 517 -9.40 6.82 2.41
C ALA A 517 -8.88 8.15 3.01
N LYS A 518 -7.58 8.24 3.34
CA LYS A 518 -6.96 9.45 3.91
C LYS A 518 -6.24 10.32 2.87
N ALA A 519 -5.99 9.79 1.67
CA ALA A 519 -5.35 10.53 0.59
C ALA A 519 -6.19 11.74 0.14
N GLY A 520 -7.51 11.59 0.03
CA GLY A 520 -8.43 12.66 -0.38
C GLY A 520 -8.36 13.91 0.53
N PRO A 521 -8.57 13.76 1.86
CA PRO A 521 -8.42 14.87 2.80
C PRO A 521 -7.06 15.58 2.73
N LEU A 522 -5.96 14.83 2.56
CA LEU A 522 -4.64 15.41 2.35
C LEU A 522 -4.57 16.24 1.05
N CYS A 523 -5.13 15.72 -0.05
CA CYS A 523 -5.17 16.42 -1.32
C CYS A 523 -5.95 17.75 -1.22
N VAL A 524 -7.01 17.82 -0.41
CA VAL A 524 -7.75 19.07 -0.16
C VAL A 524 -6.83 20.12 0.48
N VAL A 525 -6.08 19.74 1.53
CA VAL A 525 -5.14 20.66 2.20
C VAL A 525 -4.05 21.15 1.24
N ILE A 526 -3.51 20.26 0.41
CA ILE A 526 -2.49 20.60 -0.58
C ILE A 526 -3.06 21.53 -1.66
N LYS A 527 -4.28 21.27 -2.15
CA LYS A 527 -4.96 22.09 -3.14
C LYS A 527 -5.23 23.50 -2.62
N GLU A 528 -5.71 23.64 -1.39
CA GLU A 528 -5.86 24.93 -0.73
C GLU A 528 -4.53 25.68 -0.64
N PHE A 529 -3.45 24.97 -0.32
CA PHE A 529 -2.12 25.58 -0.29
C PHE A 529 -1.64 26.05 -1.66
N ILE A 530 -1.80 25.25 -2.71
CA ILE A 530 -1.38 25.57 -4.08
C ILE A 530 -2.17 26.75 -4.67
N THR A 531 -3.46 26.86 -4.33
CA THR A 531 -4.37 27.87 -4.91
C THR A 531 -4.45 29.19 -4.13
N ALA A 532 -3.91 29.23 -2.91
CA ALA A 532 -3.89 30.42 -2.04
C ALA A 532 -2.80 31.43 -2.44
#